data_AF-A0AA41MM82-F1
#
_entry.id   AF-A0AA41MM82-F1
#
_cell.length_a   1.000
_cell.length_b   1.000
_cell.length_c   1.000
_cell.angle_alpha   90.00
_cell.angle_beta   90.00
_cell.angle_gamma   90.00
#
_symmetry.space_group_name_H-M   'P 1'
#
loop_
_entity.id
_entity.type
_entity.pdbx_description
1 polymer ?
#
loop_
_entity_poly.entity_id
_entity_poly.type
_entity_poly.pdbx_seq_one_letter_code
_entity_poly.pdbx_strand_id
1 'polypeptide(L)'
;MTALRPLVKPKIIKKRTKKFIQHQSDRYVKIKRNWVQRRFKGQILMPNIGYGSNKKTKRMLPSGFWKFLVHNIKELKVLLMCNKSYYAEIAHNVSSKNRKAIVEGAAQLAIRVTNPNTKLHSEENE
;
A
#
# COMPACT_ATOMS: atom_id res chain seq x y z
N MET A 1 1.68 -7.26 20.74
CA MET A 1 2.57 -8.05 19.87
C MET A 1 3.58 -7.13 19.19
N THR A 2 4.88 -7.39 19.37
CA THR A 2 5.96 -6.68 18.67
C THR A 2 5.85 -6.89 17.16
N ALA A 3 5.92 -5.80 16.41
CA ALA A 3 5.67 -5.85 14.98
C ALA A 3 6.87 -6.46 14.23
N LEU A 4 6.63 -7.45 13.37
CA LEU A 4 7.66 -8.11 12.54
C LEU A 4 8.47 -7.07 11.74
N ARG A 5 9.79 -7.22 11.75
CA ARG A 5 10.74 -6.32 11.07
C ARG A 5 11.08 -6.86 9.67
N PRO A 6 11.25 -5.98 8.66
CA PRO A 6 11.68 -6.42 7.35
C PRO A 6 13.16 -6.84 7.39
N LEU A 7 13.59 -7.65 6.43
CA LEU A 7 15.00 -8.03 6.30
C LEU A 7 15.89 -6.80 6.05
N VAL A 8 15.45 -5.91 5.17
CA VAL A 8 16.16 -4.67 4.82
C VAL A 8 15.18 -3.52 4.84
N LYS A 9 15.58 -2.39 5.44
CA LYS A 9 14.80 -1.14 5.43
C LYS A 9 15.65 0.00 4.86
N PRO A 10 15.78 0.11 3.53
CA PRO A 10 16.52 1.21 2.92
C PRO A 10 15.76 2.53 3.09
N LYS A 11 16.48 3.66 3.13
CA LYS A 11 15.87 4.99 3.13
C LYS A 11 15.14 5.24 1.80
N ILE A 12 13.84 5.45 1.85
CA ILE A 12 13.03 5.71 0.66
C ILE A 12 13.14 7.18 0.28
N ILE A 13 13.87 7.48 -0.79
CA ILE A 13 13.97 8.84 -1.35
C ILE A 13 12.90 9.02 -2.42
N LYS A 14 12.03 10.03 -2.26
CA LYS A 14 11.03 10.43 -3.25
C LYS A 14 11.47 11.72 -3.93
N LYS A 15 11.64 11.70 -5.25
CA LYS A 15 11.96 12.89 -6.06
C LYS A 15 10.86 13.95 -6.02
N ARG A 16 9.62 13.49 -5.88
CA ARG A 16 8.43 14.35 -5.76
C ARG A 16 7.39 13.63 -4.90
N THR A 17 6.78 14.37 -3.98
CA THR A 17 5.68 13.91 -3.13
C THR A 17 4.34 14.53 -3.54
N LYS A 18 4.37 15.76 -4.07
CA LYS A 18 3.18 16.45 -4.59
C LYS A 18 2.58 15.71 -5.80
N LYS A 19 1.26 15.53 -5.81
CA LYS A 19 0.53 14.97 -6.96
C LYS A 19 0.66 15.89 -8.18
N PHE A 20 0.53 15.30 -9.37
CA PHE A 20 0.30 16.06 -10.59
C PHE A 20 -1.20 16.37 -10.67
N ILE A 21 -1.53 17.64 -10.89
CA ILE A 21 -2.92 18.14 -10.92
C ILE A 21 -3.22 18.74 -12.28
N GLN A 22 -4.50 18.76 -12.66
CA GLN A 22 -4.93 19.39 -13.90
C GLN A 22 -4.88 20.91 -13.76
N HIS A 23 -4.55 21.57 -14.85
CA HIS A 23 -4.71 23.02 -14.96
C HIS A 23 -6.17 23.42 -14.67
N GLN A 24 -6.35 24.48 -13.87
CA GLN A 24 -7.66 25.02 -13.44
C GLN A 24 -8.53 24.10 -12.57
N SER A 25 -8.02 22.92 -12.14
CA SER A 25 -8.74 22.05 -11.19
C SER A 25 -8.89 22.65 -9.79
N ASP A 26 -8.16 23.72 -9.51
CA ASP A 26 -8.28 24.57 -8.33
C ASP A 26 -9.46 25.55 -8.43
N ARG A 27 -9.85 25.97 -9.63
CA ARG A 27 -10.89 26.99 -9.84
C ARG A 27 -12.29 26.40 -10.04
N TYR A 28 -12.38 25.21 -10.61
CA TYR A 28 -13.65 24.61 -11.00
C TYR A 28 -13.83 23.21 -10.43
N VAL A 29 -14.91 22.99 -9.68
CA VAL A 29 -15.27 21.68 -9.11
C VAL A 29 -15.48 20.61 -10.19
N LYS A 30 -16.02 21.00 -11.36
CA LYS A 30 -16.23 20.08 -12.50
C LYS A 30 -14.93 19.54 -13.11
N ILE A 31 -13.81 20.26 -12.94
CA ILE A 31 -12.52 19.85 -13.51
C ILE A 31 -11.82 18.94 -12.50
N LYS A 32 -11.80 17.65 -12.82
CA LYS A 32 -11.09 16.64 -12.01
C LYS A 32 -9.56 16.85 -12.10
N ARG A 33 -8.81 16.29 -11.16
CA ARG A 33 -7.34 16.43 -11.11
C ARG A 33 -6.62 15.47 -12.07
N ASN A 34 -6.92 15.52 -13.37
CA ASN A 34 -6.26 14.73 -14.42
C ASN A 34 -5.02 15.44 -15.02
N TRP A 35 -4.39 14.91 -16.07
CA TRP A 35 -3.08 15.39 -16.53
C TRP A 35 -3.17 16.48 -17.62
N VAL A 36 -2.18 17.36 -17.68
CA VAL A 36 -2.06 18.49 -18.62
C VAL A 36 -1.29 18.07 -19.88
N GLN A 37 -1.55 18.69 -21.04
CA GLN A 37 -1.05 18.26 -22.35
C GLN A 37 0.18 19.05 -22.88
N ARG A 38 0.39 20.31 -22.47
CA ARG A 38 1.47 21.17 -23.03
C ARG A 38 2.41 21.73 -21.95
N ARG A 39 3.72 21.73 -22.24
CA ARG A 39 4.81 22.11 -21.32
C ARG A 39 5.23 23.57 -21.51
N PHE A 40 4.51 24.50 -20.89
CA PHE A 40 4.93 25.91 -20.83
C PHE A 40 5.74 26.18 -19.54
N LYS A 41 6.77 27.03 -19.63
CA LYS A 41 7.57 27.47 -18.47
C LYS A 41 6.69 28.28 -17.51
N GLY A 42 6.89 28.10 -16.21
CA GLY A 42 6.10 28.79 -15.17
C GLY A 42 4.71 28.21 -14.90
N GLN A 43 4.27 27.21 -15.67
CA GLN A 43 3.01 26.50 -15.44
C GLN A 43 3.20 25.21 -14.63
N ILE A 44 2.08 24.53 -14.35
CA ILE A 44 2.04 23.26 -13.61
C ILE A 44 2.95 22.24 -14.30
N LEU A 45 3.85 21.64 -13.51
CA LEU A 45 4.80 20.65 -13.99
C LEU A 45 4.08 19.41 -14.55
N MET A 46 4.54 18.90 -15.68
CA MET A 46 4.03 17.67 -16.30
C MET A 46 4.81 16.44 -15.84
N PRO A 47 4.14 15.27 -15.73
CA PRO A 47 4.83 14.02 -15.44
C PRO A 47 5.77 13.62 -16.60
N ASN A 48 6.92 13.07 -16.22
CA ASN A 48 7.93 12.54 -17.12
C ASN A 48 8.68 11.38 -16.45
N ILE A 49 9.46 10.62 -17.22
CA ILE A 49 10.22 9.46 -16.72
C ILE A 49 11.26 9.84 -15.65
N GLY A 50 11.75 11.09 -15.66
CA GLY A 50 12.72 11.62 -14.69
C GLY A 50 12.22 11.60 -13.25
N TYR A 51 10.90 11.70 -13.02
CA TYR A 51 10.28 11.56 -11.69
C TYR A 51 10.21 10.10 -11.19
N GLY A 52 10.62 9.13 -11.99
CA GLY A 52 10.65 7.71 -11.62
C GLY A 52 11.40 7.46 -10.31
N SER A 53 10.79 6.66 -9.42
CA SER A 53 11.41 6.19 -8.18
C SER A 53 12.52 5.16 -8.46
N ASN A 54 13.49 5.05 -7.55
CA ASN A 54 14.51 4.01 -7.60
C ASN A 54 13.84 2.62 -7.71
N LYS A 55 14.35 1.77 -8.62
CA LYS A 55 13.84 0.41 -8.86
C LYS A 55 13.79 -0.41 -7.57
N LYS A 56 14.82 -0.32 -6.71
CA LYS A 56 14.92 -1.10 -5.45
C LYS A 56 13.84 -0.72 -4.41
N THR A 57 13.41 0.54 -4.38
CA THR A 57 12.41 1.03 -3.41
C THR A 57 11.05 1.30 -4.06
N LYS A 58 10.86 0.89 -5.32
CA LYS A 58 9.60 1.08 -6.06
C LYS A 58 8.52 0.22 -5.40
N ARG A 59 7.35 0.81 -5.15
CA ARG A 59 6.19 0.17 -4.47
C ARG A 59 6.43 -0.30 -3.02
N MET A 60 7.57 0.02 -2.41
CA MET A 60 7.85 -0.28 -1.01
C MET A 60 7.05 0.64 -0.08
N LEU A 61 6.51 0.08 1.01
CA LEU A 61 5.84 0.79 2.09
C LEU A 61 6.87 1.51 2.99
N PRO A 62 6.47 2.56 3.74
CA PRO A 62 7.35 3.21 4.72
C PRO A 62 7.89 2.27 5.81
N SER A 63 7.18 1.16 6.07
CA SER A 63 7.62 0.10 6.98
C SER A 63 8.78 -0.75 6.43
N GLY A 64 9.08 -0.69 5.13
CA GLY A 64 10.20 -1.40 4.48
C GLY A 64 9.81 -2.66 3.71
N PHE A 65 8.54 -3.04 3.72
CA PHE A 65 8.06 -4.22 2.99
C PHE A 65 7.31 -3.82 1.69
N TRP A 66 7.07 -4.79 0.82
CA TRP A 66 6.15 -4.66 -0.31
C TRP A 66 4.77 -5.21 0.05
N LYS A 67 3.71 -4.69 -0.58
CA LYS A 67 2.35 -5.19 -0.35
C LYS A 67 2.00 -6.33 -1.31
N PHE A 68 1.35 -7.36 -0.79
CA PHE A 68 0.74 -8.44 -1.54
C PHE A 68 -0.72 -8.56 -1.12
N LEU A 69 -1.64 -8.46 -2.07
CA LEU A 69 -3.08 -8.51 -1.80
C LEU A 69 -3.53 -9.97 -1.71
N VAL A 70 -4.24 -10.32 -0.64
CA VAL A 70 -4.65 -11.69 -0.30
C VAL A 70 -6.17 -11.78 -0.22
N HIS A 71 -6.75 -12.79 -0.88
CA HIS A 71 -8.18 -13.08 -0.86
C HIS A 71 -8.55 -14.27 0.04
N ASN A 72 -7.63 -15.22 0.22
CA ASN A 72 -7.89 -16.46 0.96
C ASN A 72 -6.64 -16.94 1.72
N ILE A 73 -6.82 -17.96 2.56
CA ILE A 73 -5.73 -18.54 3.37
C ILE A 73 -4.69 -19.26 2.51
N LYS A 74 -5.08 -19.83 1.36
CA LYS A 74 -4.16 -20.55 0.47
C LYS A 74 -3.10 -19.61 -0.10
N GLU A 75 -3.47 -18.38 -0.42
CA GLU A 75 -2.58 -17.33 -0.91
C GLU A 75 -1.56 -16.86 0.15
N LEU A 76 -1.84 -17.04 1.46
CA LEU A 76 -0.83 -16.78 2.49
C LEU A 76 0.36 -17.73 2.38
N LYS A 77 0.16 -18.98 1.94
CA LYS A 77 1.26 -19.94 1.77
C LYS A 77 2.26 -19.50 0.71
N VAL A 78 1.82 -18.76 -0.30
CA VAL A 78 2.70 -18.17 -1.32
C VAL A 78 3.72 -17.20 -0.70
N LEU A 79 3.33 -16.54 0.41
CA LEU A 79 4.19 -15.59 1.13
C LEU A 79 5.13 -16.25 2.16
N LEU A 80 5.08 -17.58 2.33
CA LEU A 80 5.85 -18.27 3.37
C LEU A 80 7.35 -18.01 3.27
N MET A 81 7.92 -18.13 2.06
CA MET A 81 9.34 -17.86 1.82
C MET A 81 9.68 -16.36 1.83
N CYS A 82 8.66 -15.50 1.67
CA CYS A 82 8.80 -14.07 1.42
C CYS A 82 8.37 -13.20 2.61
N ASN A 83 8.15 -13.79 3.79
CA ASN A 83 7.53 -13.16 4.96
C ASN A 83 8.31 -11.94 5.51
N LYS A 84 9.63 -11.87 5.32
CA LYS A 84 10.48 -10.73 5.71
C LYS A 84 10.54 -9.59 4.69
N SER A 85 9.97 -9.81 3.50
CA SER A 85 10.00 -8.84 2.39
C SER A 85 8.60 -8.32 2.06
N TYR A 86 7.55 -9.12 2.24
CA TYR A 86 6.18 -8.77 1.87
C TYR A 86 5.21 -8.76 3.07
N TYR A 87 4.22 -7.88 2.99
CA TYR A 87 2.99 -7.93 3.79
C TYR A 87 1.89 -8.64 3.04
N ALA A 88 0.99 -9.26 3.80
CA ALA A 88 -0.37 -9.54 3.35
C ALA A 88 -1.27 -8.31 3.58
N GLU A 89 -2.01 -7.91 2.55
CA GLU A 89 -3.10 -6.94 2.62
C GLU A 89 -4.40 -7.67 2.30
N ILE A 90 -5.34 -7.73 3.26
CA ILE A 90 -6.57 -8.50 3.06
C ILE A 90 -7.54 -7.72 2.18
N ALA A 91 -7.91 -8.31 1.04
CA ALA A 91 -8.77 -7.70 0.03
C ALA A 91 -10.13 -7.27 0.57
N HIS A 92 -10.67 -6.14 0.08
CA HIS A 92 -11.86 -5.49 0.65
C HIS A 92 -13.11 -6.40 0.65
N ASN A 93 -13.23 -7.32 -0.30
CA ASN A 93 -14.36 -8.22 -0.50
C ASN A 93 -14.42 -9.38 0.51
N VAL A 94 -13.33 -9.65 1.24
CA VAL A 94 -13.30 -10.72 2.24
C VAL A 94 -14.19 -10.36 3.44
N SER A 95 -15.05 -11.30 3.83
CA SER A 95 -15.95 -11.21 4.99
C SER A 95 -15.21 -11.28 6.33
N SER A 96 -15.84 -10.86 7.42
CA SER A 96 -15.26 -10.83 8.78
C SER A 96 -14.79 -12.22 9.25
N LYS A 97 -15.62 -13.25 9.08
CA LYS A 97 -15.29 -14.64 9.43
C LYS A 97 -14.02 -15.13 8.75
N ASN A 98 -13.91 -14.89 7.43
CA ASN A 98 -12.74 -15.31 6.65
C ASN A 98 -11.51 -14.45 6.98
N ARG A 99 -11.69 -13.16 7.30
CA ARG A 99 -10.61 -12.28 7.76
C ARG A 99 -9.97 -12.78 9.04
N LYS A 100 -10.78 -13.21 10.03
CA LYS A 100 -10.27 -13.77 11.29
C LYS A 100 -9.36 -14.97 11.02
N ALA A 101 -9.80 -15.90 10.17
CA ALA A 101 -9.01 -17.06 9.80
C ALA A 101 -7.71 -16.71 9.03
N ILE A 102 -7.74 -15.69 8.17
CA ILE A 102 -6.55 -15.17 7.48
C ILE A 102 -5.56 -14.53 8.48
N VAL A 103 -6.05 -13.76 9.44
CA VAL A 103 -5.20 -13.12 10.46
C VAL A 103 -4.54 -14.17 11.36
N GLU A 104 -5.29 -15.15 11.81
CA GLU A 104 -4.77 -16.28 12.61
C GLU A 104 -3.74 -17.09 11.83
N GLY A 105 -4.04 -17.45 10.57
CA GLY A 105 -3.09 -18.15 9.71
C GLY A 105 -1.83 -17.34 9.41
N ALA A 106 -1.95 -16.02 9.20
CA ALA A 106 -0.81 -15.15 9.00
C ALA A 106 0.08 -15.04 10.25
N ALA A 107 -0.51 -15.03 11.45
CA ALA A 107 0.22 -15.02 12.71
C ALA A 107 1.07 -16.29 12.89
N GLN A 108 0.51 -17.46 12.57
CA GLN A 108 1.23 -18.74 12.60
C GLN A 108 2.43 -18.78 11.64
N LEU A 109 2.28 -18.21 10.45
CA LEU A 109 3.31 -18.18 9.41
C LEU A 109 4.32 -17.01 9.59
N ALA A 110 4.19 -16.24 10.67
CA ALA A 110 4.93 -15.01 10.92
C ALA A 110 4.91 -14.05 9.70
N ILE A 111 3.73 -13.91 9.07
CA ILE A 111 3.47 -12.96 7.99
C ILE A 111 2.83 -11.72 8.60
N ARG A 112 3.38 -10.54 8.30
CA ARG A 112 2.80 -9.29 8.78
C ARG A 112 1.60 -8.92 7.92
N VAL A 113 0.49 -8.55 8.56
CA VAL A 113 -0.75 -8.08 7.91
C VAL A 113 -0.87 -6.57 8.08
N THR A 114 -1.29 -5.84 7.03
CA THR A 114 -1.45 -4.37 7.08
C THR A 114 -2.72 -3.93 7.79
N ASN A 115 -3.82 -4.67 7.62
CA ASN A 115 -5.16 -4.32 8.07
C ASN A 115 -5.82 -5.40 8.98
N PRO A 116 -5.16 -5.86 10.06
CA PRO A 116 -5.61 -7.02 10.83
C PRO A 116 -6.98 -6.85 11.49
N ASN A 117 -7.31 -5.67 12.01
CA ASN A 117 -8.53 -5.45 12.81
C ASN A 117 -9.73 -4.99 11.97
N THR A 118 -9.62 -5.00 10.64
CA THR A 118 -10.68 -4.46 9.78
C THR A 118 -11.88 -5.42 9.72
N LYS A 119 -13.10 -4.89 9.93
CA LYS A 119 -14.36 -5.65 10.01
C LYS A 119 -14.43 -6.68 11.16
N LEU A 120 -13.53 -6.58 12.14
CA LEU A 120 -13.56 -7.38 13.36
C LEU A 120 -14.02 -6.44 14.48
N HIS A 121 -15.32 -6.44 14.74
CA HIS A 121 -15.86 -5.78 15.94
C HIS A 121 -15.71 -6.77 17.10
N SER A 122 -15.18 -6.30 18.23
CA SER A 122 -15.34 -7.01 19.50
C SER A 122 -16.81 -6.89 19.90
N GLU A 123 -17.44 -8.00 20.27
CA GLU A 123 -18.62 -7.92 21.12
C GLU A 123 -18.14 -7.28 22.44
N GLU A 124 -18.60 -6.07 22.73
CA GLU A 124 -18.48 -5.49 24.07
C GLU A 124 -19.41 -6.31 24.96
N ASN A 125 -18.84 -7.25 25.72
CA ASN A 125 -19.54 -7.85 26.84
C ASN A 125 -19.49 -6.84 28.00
N GLU A 126 -20.67 -6.32 28.36
CA GLU A 126 -20.90 -5.67 29.66
C GLU A 126 -20.58 -6.62 30.83
#